data_AF-K5YM24-F1
#
_entry.id   AF-K5YM24-F1
#
_cell.length_a   1.000
_cell.length_b   1.000
_cell.length_c   1.000
_cell.angle_alpha   90.00
_cell.angle_beta   90.00
_cell.angle_gamma   90.00
#
_symmetry.space_group_name_H-M   'P 1'
#
loop_
_entity.id
_entity.type
_entity.pdbx_description
1 polymer ?
#
loop_
_entity_poly.entity_id
_entity_poly.type
_entity_poly.pdbx_seq_one_letter_code
_entity_poly.pdbx_strand_id
1 'polypeptide(L)'
;MTLRTGKGYRYYTCAGRAQKGPTRCGGCTVSMPKLDHAVIDTLSERIFASDRLANLVSAYLDKAKADAQQQRSQLGQIKADLTETDGAIKRLLRMVEDGLMEVDDPALRERMTALKAKRKTLTAQLDQASALQPTNRPQLTEAKLQRLSETVRATLHKAQPDLRKAYIKLFVDKVVVSKQAIELTGPKSLLVRAALADLPNTPNEVITFVREWRPQGDSNPCYRRERAVS
;
A
#
# COMPACT_ATOMS: atom_id res chain seq x y z
N MET A 1 9.07 -4.59 27.56
CA MET A 1 8.68 -5.33 28.79
C MET A 1 9.28 -6.74 28.70
N THR A 2 9.48 -7.43 29.82
CA THR A 2 9.95 -8.83 29.87
C THR A 2 8.83 -9.75 30.36
N LEU A 3 8.79 -10.98 29.81
CA LEU A 3 7.87 -12.01 30.26
C LEU A 3 8.37 -12.61 31.56
N ARG A 4 7.52 -12.66 32.59
CA ARG A 4 7.75 -13.45 33.80
C ARG A 4 6.71 -14.55 33.89
N THR A 5 7.17 -15.75 34.19
CA THR A 5 6.35 -16.94 34.38
C THR A 5 6.44 -17.36 35.85
N GLY A 6 5.33 -17.84 36.43
CA GLY A 6 5.33 -18.40 37.78
C GLY A 6 4.05 -19.21 38.04
N LYS A 7 4.18 -20.43 38.60
CA LYS A 7 3.08 -21.34 38.96
C LYS A 7 1.83 -21.28 38.04
N GLY A 8 2.05 -21.38 36.72
CA GLY A 8 0.97 -21.36 35.70
C GLY A 8 0.51 -19.97 35.22
N TYR A 9 0.93 -18.89 35.87
CA TYR A 9 0.61 -17.52 35.47
C TYR A 9 1.73 -16.87 34.64
N ARG A 10 1.32 -15.99 33.71
CA ARG A 10 2.22 -15.23 32.83
C ARG A 10 1.95 -13.74 32.97
N TYR A 11 3.02 -12.95 33.11
CA TYR A 11 2.94 -11.51 33.31
C TYR A 11 3.92 -10.78 32.40
N TYR A 12 3.51 -9.63 31.87
CA TYR A 12 4.42 -8.64 31.31
C TYR A 12 4.88 -7.70 32.40
N THR A 13 6.19 -7.59 32.60
CA THR A 13 6.80 -6.69 33.59
C THR A 13 7.74 -5.71 32.92
N CYS A 14 7.81 -4.47 33.41
CA CYS A 14 8.85 -3.55 32.96
C CYS A 14 10.25 -4.12 33.25
N ALA A 15 11.14 -4.14 32.24
CA ALA A 15 12.47 -4.72 32.36
C ALA A 15 13.30 -4.06 33.47
N GLY A 16 13.22 -2.72 33.56
CA GLY A 16 13.88 -1.96 34.61
C GLY A 16 13.40 -2.35 36.01
N ARG A 17 12.08 -2.54 36.19
CA ARG A 17 11.51 -3.01 37.46
C ARG A 17 11.89 -4.45 37.77
N ALA A 18 11.94 -5.31 36.76
CA ALA A 18 12.31 -6.72 36.92
C ALA A 18 13.79 -6.89 37.33
N GLN A 19 14.69 -6.12 36.73
CA GLN A 19 16.13 -6.23 36.97
C GLN A 19 16.61 -5.43 38.19
N LYS A 20 16.05 -4.23 38.41
CA LYS A 20 16.56 -3.26 39.39
C LYS A 20 15.62 -3.03 40.59
N GLY A 21 14.49 -3.72 40.62
CA GLY A 21 13.50 -3.62 41.69
C GLY A 21 12.55 -2.42 41.55
N PRO A 22 11.48 -2.40 42.37
CA PRO A 22 10.43 -1.37 42.32
C PRO A 22 10.93 0.01 42.75
N THR A 23 11.93 0.08 43.62
CA THR A 23 12.50 1.34 44.14
C THR A 23 13.21 2.16 43.06
N ARG A 24 13.85 1.50 42.09
CA ARG A 24 14.58 2.16 40.97
C ARG A 24 13.73 2.35 39.72
N CYS A 25 12.62 1.62 39.58
CA CYS A 25 11.72 1.75 38.45
C CYS A 25 10.27 1.50 38.90
N GLY A 26 9.46 2.57 38.90
CA GLY A 26 8.03 2.53 39.21
C GLY A 26 7.14 1.93 38.11
N GLY A 27 7.73 1.21 37.14
CA GLY A 27 7.03 0.61 36.00
C GLY A 27 5.96 -0.41 36.42
N CYS A 28 5.14 -0.85 35.47
CA CYS A 28 4.01 -1.74 35.75
C CYS A 28 4.36 -3.24 35.56
N THR A 29 3.55 -4.07 36.22
CA THR A 29 3.42 -5.51 35.98
C THR A 29 1.96 -5.78 35.66
N VAL A 30 1.69 -6.42 34.53
CA VAL A 30 0.33 -6.67 34.04
C VAL A 30 0.19 -8.14 33.68
N SER A 31 -0.98 -8.73 33.99
CA SER A 31 -1.32 -10.10 33.57
C SER A 31 -1.30 -10.19 32.05
N MET A 32 -0.58 -11.18 31.51
CA MET A 32 -0.46 -11.41 30.06
C MET A 32 -1.83 -11.56 29.39
N PRO A 33 -2.73 -12.46 29.82
CA PRO A 33 -4.03 -12.59 29.18
C PRO A 33 -4.83 -11.28 29.25
N LYS A 34 -4.76 -10.53 30.36
CA LYS A 34 -5.50 -9.26 30.48
C LYS A 34 -5.00 -8.21 29.47
N LEU A 35 -3.68 -8.08 29.32
CA LEU A 35 -3.10 -7.13 28.36
C LEU A 35 -3.38 -7.56 26.92
N ASP A 36 -3.21 -8.86 26.63
CA ASP A 36 -3.40 -9.39 25.29
C ASP A 36 -4.84 -9.16 24.82
N HIS A 37 -5.84 -9.52 25.62
CA HIS A 37 -7.25 -9.26 25.30
C HIS A 37 -7.52 -7.77 25.08
N ALA A 38 -7.07 -6.91 26.00
CA ALA A 38 -7.27 -5.47 25.86
C ALA A 38 -6.67 -4.90 24.55
N VAL A 39 -5.48 -5.36 24.14
CA VAL A 39 -4.86 -4.93 22.87
C VAL A 39 -5.64 -5.46 21.66
N ILE A 40 -6.08 -6.71 21.70
CA ILE A 40 -6.85 -7.35 20.62
C ILE A 40 -8.20 -6.65 20.42
N ASP A 41 -8.92 -6.41 21.51
CA ASP A 41 -10.24 -5.77 21.48
C ASP A 41 -10.10 -4.33 20.97
N THR A 42 -9.11 -3.59 21.47
CA THR A 42 -8.83 -2.22 21.01
C THR A 42 -8.50 -2.18 19.53
N LEU A 43 -7.67 -3.10 19.03
CA LEU A 43 -7.34 -3.17 17.60
C LEU A 43 -8.59 -3.48 16.78
N SER A 44 -9.38 -4.46 17.20
CA SER A 44 -10.56 -4.93 16.48
C SER A 44 -11.67 -3.88 16.41
N GLU A 45 -11.91 -3.15 17.50
CA GLU A 45 -13.00 -2.18 17.60
C GLU A 45 -12.60 -0.76 17.17
N ARG A 46 -11.36 -0.31 17.47
CA ARG A 46 -10.98 1.10 17.24
C ARG A 46 -10.20 1.34 15.97
N ILE A 47 -9.50 0.32 15.45
CA ILE A 47 -8.65 0.43 14.26
C ILE A 47 -9.27 -0.33 13.09
N PHE A 48 -9.72 -1.57 13.31
CA PHE A 48 -10.29 -2.43 12.27
C PHE A 48 -11.83 -2.41 12.23
N ALA A 49 -12.50 -1.49 12.92
CA ALA A 49 -13.88 -1.18 12.57
C ALA A 49 -13.88 -0.50 11.19
N SER A 50 -14.72 -0.99 10.26
CA SER A 50 -14.81 -0.53 8.86
C SER A 50 -14.77 1.00 8.75
N ASP A 51 -15.64 1.67 9.51
CA ASP A 51 -15.83 3.11 9.43
C ASP A 51 -14.59 3.86 9.97
N ARG A 52 -13.95 3.33 11.01
CA ARG A 52 -12.74 3.91 11.59
C ARG A 52 -11.53 3.70 10.68
N LEU A 53 -11.42 2.53 10.07
CA LEU A 53 -10.36 2.20 9.13
C LEU A 53 -10.43 3.11 7.90
N ALA A 54 -11.62 3.30 7.33
CA ALA A 54 -11.85 4.23 6.23
C ALA A 54 -11.46 5.66 6.62
N ASN A 55 -11.86 6.12 7.82
CA ASN A 55 -11.48 7.44 8.32
C ASN A 55 -9.97 7.60 8.53
N LEU A 56 -9.28 6.58 9.06
CA LEU A 56 -7.83 6.62 9.29
C LEU A 56 -7.04 6.75 7.99
N VAL A 57 -7.58 6.19 6.91
CA VAL A 57 -6.95 6.08 5.60
C VAL A 57 -7.61 7.02 4.57
N SER A 58 -8.56 7.86 4.98
CA SER A 58 -9.33 8.79 4.14
C SER A 58 -8.45 9.61 3.17
N ALA A 59 -7.38 10.22 3.68
CA ALA A 59 -6.44 10.97 2.85
C ALA A 59 -5.81 10.14 1.70
N TYR A 60 -5.59 8.83 1.90
CA TYR A 60 -5.10 7.95 0.85
C TYR A 60 -6.22 7.56 -0.13
N LEU A 61 -7.46 7.38 0.34
CA LEU A 61 -8.62 7.14 -0.51
C LEU A 61 -8.89 8.35 -1.41
N ASP A 62 -8.86 9.55 -0.86
CA ASP A 62 -9.10 10.79 -1.60
C ASP A 62 -8.01 11.02 -2.64
N LYS A 63 -6.75 10.78 -2.26
CA LYS A 63 -5.63 10.80 -3.21
C LYS A 63 -5.80 9.78 -4.33
N ALA A 64 -6.16 8.53 -4.00
CA ALA A 64 -6.39 7.50 -5.00
C ALA A 64 -7.53 7.86 -5.97
N LYS A 65 -8.61 8.45 -5.47
CA LYS A 65 -9.73 8.95 -6.29
C LYS A 65 -9.28 10.11 -7.19
N ALA A 66 -8.52 11.07 -6.66
CA ALA A 66 -8.01 12.21 -7.42
C ALA A 66 -7.08 11.75 -8.55
N ASP A 67 -6.14 10.84 -8.25
CA ASP A 67 -5.23 10.26 -9.23
C ASP A 67 -6.01 9.52 -10.34
N ALA A 68 -7.00 8.71 -9.96
CA ALA A 68 -7.84 7.98 -10.92
C ALA A 68 -8.66 8.94 -11.80
N GLN A 69 -9.20 10.02 -11.23
CA GLN A 69 -9.96 11.02 -11.97
C GLN A 69 -9.06 11.79 -12.95
N GLN A 70 -7.87 12.22 -12.51
CA GLN A 70 -6.90 12.91 -13.35
C GLN A 70 -6.44 12.03 -14.52
N GLN A 71 -6.15 10.76 -14.27
CA GLN A 71 -5.82 9.80 -15.32
C GLN A 71 -6.97 9.63 -16.32
N ARG A 72 -8.21 9.50 -15.83
CA ARG A 72 -9.40 9.38 -16.67
C ARG A 72 -9.61 10.62 -17.53
N SER A 73 -9.42 11.82 -16.98
CA SER A 73 -9.54 13.07 -17.75
C SER A 73 -8.46 13.21 -18.81
N GLN A 74 -7.20 12.86 -18.50
CA GLN A 74 -6.10 12.90 -19.46
C GLN A 74 -6.36 11.95 -20.63
N LEU A 75 -6.80 10.71 -20.36
CA LEU A 75 -7.17 9.76 -21.41
C LEU A 75 -8.38 10.22 -22.22
N GLY A 76 -9.34 10.87 -21.57
CA GLY A 76 -10.50 11.48 -22.24
C GLY A 76 -10.07 12.56 -23.24
N GLN A 77 -9.14 13.43 -22.85
CA GLN A 77 -8.60 14.49 -23.71
C GLN A 77 -7.85 13.92 -24.92
N ILE A 78 -6.93 12.97 -24.71
CA ILE A 78 -6.19 12.33 -25.82
C ILE A 78 -7.15 11.68 -26.82
N LYS A 79 -8.19 10.98 -26.32
CA LYS A 79 -9.22 10.38 -27.19
C LYS A 79 -10.03 11.43 -27.93
N ALA A 80 -10.41 12.52 -27.27
CA ALA A 80 -11.14 13.62 -27.91
C ALA A 80 -10.31 14.25 -29.04
N ASP A 81 -9.03 14.57 -28.78
CA ASP A 81 -8.12 15.14 -29.77
C ASP A 81 -7.93 14.20 -30.98
N LEU A 82 -7.89 12.89 -30.74
CA LEU A 82 -7.80 11.88 -31.80
C LEU A 82 -9.07 11.90 -32.66
N THR A 83 -10.25 11.89 -32.04
CA THR A 83 -11.53 11.96 -32.77
C THR A 83 -11.69 13.27 -33.56
N GLU A 84 -11.21 14.39 -33.02
CA GLU A 84 -11.21 15.67 -33.73
C GLU A 84 -10.27 15.64 -34.94
N THR A 85 -9.07 15.09 -34.76
CA THR A 85 -8.07 14.96 -35.83
C THR A 85 -8.56 14.04 -36.94
N ASP A 86 -9.16 12.89 -36.60
CA ASP A 86 -9.79 11.99 -37.57
C ASP A 86 -10.97 12.65 -38.28
N GLY A 87 -11.78 13.43 -37.56
CA GLY A 87 -12.85 14.24 -38.15
C GLY A 87 -12.32 15.29 -39.13
N ALA A 88 -11.21 15.95 -38.81
CA ALA A 88 -10.56 16.91 -39.71
C ALA A 88 -10.03 16.25 -40.98
N ILE A 89 -9.41 15.06 -40.86
CA ILE A 89 -8.97 14.27 -42.02
C ILE A 89 -10.18 13.90 -42.90
N LYS A 90 -11.27 13.40 -42.31
CA LYS A 90 -12.49 13.04 -43.05
C LYS A 90 -13.11 14.24 -43.77
N ARG A 91 -13.12 15.43 -43.14
CA ARG A 91 -13.62 16.67 -43.78
C ARG A 91 -12.77 17.09 -44.97
N LEU A 92 -11.44 17.02 -44.87
CA LEU A 92 -10.55 17.31 -45.99
C LEU A 92 -10.78 16.34 -47.15
N LEU A 93 -10.90 15.04 -46.86
CA LEU A 93 -11.19 14.03 -47.89
C LEU A 93 -12.53 14.29 -48.58
N ARG A 94 -13.57 14.64 -47.81
CA ARG A 94 -14.87 14.99 -48.39
C ARG A 94 -14.82 16.21 -49.31
N MET A 95 -14.08 17.26 -48.97
CA MET A 95 -13.94 18.43 -49.85
C MET A 95 -13.26 18.11 -51.19
N VAL A 96 -12.37 17.13 -51.19
CA VAL A 96 -11.77 16.60 -52.43
C VAL A 96 -12.78 15.77 -53.22
N GLU A 97 -13.56 14.93 -52.55
CA GLU A 97 -14.65 14.13 -53.18
C GLU A 97 -15.72 15.03 -53.82
N ASP A 98 -16.07 16.15 -53.17
CA ASP A 98 -17.05 17.12 -53.64
C ASP A 98 -16.51 18.03 -54.78
N GLY A 99 -15.22 17.91 -55.13
CA GLY A 99 -14.57 18.70 -56.18
C GLY A 99 -14.27 20.15 -55.80
N LEU A 100 -14.33 20.49 -54.51
CA LEU A 100 -14.08 21.85 -53.99
C LEU A 100 -12.57 22.17 -53.90
N MET A 101 -11.71 21.15 -53.94
CA MET A 101 -10.26 21.27 -53.90
C MET A 101 -9.61 20.30 -54.90
N GLU A 102 -8.54 20.75 -55.57
CA GLU A 102 -7.76 19.89 -56.45
C GLU A 102 -6.84 18.94 -55.67
N VAL A 103 -6.66 17.74 -56.21
CA VAL A 103 -5.87 16.66 -55.58
C VAL A 103 -4.38 17.02 -55.45
N ASP A 104 -3.87 17.84 -56.38
CA ASP A 104 -2.47 18.25 -56.43
C ASP A 104 -2.17 19.59 -55.72
N ASP A 105 -3.14 20.16 -55.01
CA ASP A 105 -2.92 21.38 -54.24
C ASP A 105 -1.81 21.17 -53.17
N PRO A 106 -0.70 21.91 -53.23
CA PRO A 106 0.37 21.80 -52.24
C PRO A 106 -0.11 22.09 -50.81
N ALA A 107 -1.11 22.97 -50.62
CA ALA A 107 -1.66 23.29 -49.31
C ALA A 107 -2.43 22.11 -48.69
N LEU A 108 -3.15 21.34 -49.53
CA LEU A 108 -3.82 20.10 -49.10
C LEU A 108 -2.81 19.06 -48.62
N ARG A 109 -1.74 18.89 -49.39
CA ARG A 109 -0.66 17.93 -49.09
C ARG A 109 0.00 18.25 -47.75
N GLU A 110 0.35 19.51 -47.52
CA GLU A 110 0.94 19.97 -46.26
C GLU A 110 -0.02 19.78 -45.07
N ARG A 111 -1.30 20.12 -45.23
CA ARG A 111 -2.27 19.95 -44.15
C ARG A 111 -2.52 18.49 -43.80
N MET A 112 -2.59 17.64 -44.82
CA MET A 112 -2.80 16.19 -44.66
C MET A 112 -1.59 15.52 -43.98
N THR A 113 -0.36 15.89 -44.34
CA THR A 113 0.84 15.37 -43.67
C THR A 113 0.89 15.80 -42.21
N ALA A 114 0.57 17.06 -41.90
CA ALA A 114 0.48 17.57 -40.54
C ALA A 114 -0.57 16.83 -39.69
N LEU A 115 -1.79 16.61 -40.22
CA LEU A 115 -2.84 15.87 -39.51
C LEU A 115 -2.49 14.38 -39.32
N LYS A 116 -1.89 13.73 -40.32
CA LYS A 116 -1.41 12.35 -40.20
C LYS A 116 -0.30 12.23 -39.14
N ALA A 117 0.62 13.19 -39.10
CA ALA A 117 1.64 13.25 -38.05
C ALA A 117 1.01 13.44 -36.67
N LYS A 118 0.06 14.39 -36.51
CA LYS A 118 -0.68 14.61 -35.26
C LYS A 118 -1.41 13.35 -34.80
N ARG A 119 -2.11 12.67 -35.72
CA ARG A 119 -2.78 11.39 -35.42
C ARG A 119 -1.79 10.35 -34.92
N LYS A 120 -0.66 10.17 -35.61
CA LYS A 120 0.40 9.22 -35.21
C LYS A 120 0.97 9.54 -33.82
N THR A 121 1.14 10.84 -33.49
CA THR A 121 1.60 11.24 -32.15
C THR A 121 0.55 10.95 -31.08
N LEU A 122 -0.73 11.25 -31.34
CA LEU A 122 -1.81 11.01 -30.38
C LEU A 122 -2.06 9.52 -30.17
N THR A 123 -1.98 8.70 -31.21
CA THR A 123 -2.06 7.23 -31.07
C THR A 123 -0.92 6.70 -30.23
N ALA A 124 0.32 7.15 -30.48
CA ALA A 124 1.46 6.74 -29.67
C ALA A 124 1.34 7.17 -28.19
N GLN A 125 0.81 8.37 -27.94
CA GLN A 125 0.53 8.84 -26.58
C GLN A 125 -0.56 8.00 -25.90
N LEU A 126 -1.62 7.63 -26.64
CA LEU A 126 -2.68 6.77 -26.13
C LEU A 126 -2.15 5.37 -25.80
N ASP A 127 -1.34 4.80 -26.67
CA ASP A 127 -0.72 3.49 -26.48
C ASP A 127 0.19 3.51 -25.24
N GLN A 128 1.04 4.52 -25.11
CA GLN A 128 1.88 4.70 -23.92
C GLN A 128 1.05 4.87 -22.65
N ALA A 129 0.03 5.72 -22.66
CA ALA A 129 -0.83 5.96 -21.51
C ALA A 129 -1.63 4.70 -21.12
N SER A 130 -2.02 3.88 -22.10
CA SER A 130 -2.69 2.60 -21.87
C SER A 130 -1.73 1.51 -21.38
N ALA A 131 -0.49 1.46 -21.86
CA ALA A 131 0.53 0.54 -21.35
C ALA A 131 0.96 0.88 -19.92
N LEU A 132 0.97 2.18 -19.58
CA LEU A 132 1.19 2.69 -18.22
C LEU A 132 -0.04 2.57 -17.32
N GLN A 133 -1.20 2.14 -17.84
CA GLN A 133 -2.24 1.53 -17.02
C GLN A 133 -1.86 0.06 -16.81
N PRO A 134 -1.17 -0.30 -15.72
CA PRO A 134 -1.26 -1.67 -15.28
C PRO A 134 -2.75 -1.89 -14.99
N THR A 135 -3.39 -2.72 -15.81
CA THR A 135 -4.71 -3.33 -15.56
C THR A 135 -4.81 -3.99 -14.18
N ASN A 136 -3.71 -4.00 -13.42
CA ASN A 136 -3.54 -4.65 -12.12
C ASN A 136 -2.84 -3.78 -11.06
N ARG A 137 -2.69 -2.44 -11.19
CA ARG A 137 -2.26 -1.66 -10.01
C ARG A 137 -3.41 -1.69 -9.02
N PRO A 138 -3.24 -2.30 -7.84
CA PRO A 138 -4.30 -2.34 -6.86
C PRO A 138 -4.63 -0.89 -6.50
N GLN A 139 -5.85 -0.48 -6.78
CA GLN A 139 -6.38 0.78 -6.29
C GLN A 139 -6.96 0.52 -4.91
N LEU A 140 -6.76 1.47 -4.00
CA LEU A 140 -7.37 1.41 -2.70
C LEU A 140 -8.86 1.72 -2.85
N THR A 141 -9.70 0.73 -2.57
CA THR A 141 -11.15 0.87 -2.62
C THR A 141 -11.73 0.56 -1.25
N GLU A 142 -12.93 1.10 -0.97
CA GLU A 142 -13.65 0.84 0.27
C GLU A 142 -13.90 -0.67 0.47
N ALA A 143 -14.20 -1.40 -0.62
CA ALA A 143 -14.39 -2.84 -0.58
C ALA A 143 -13.13 -3.61 -0.12
N LYS A 144 -11.92 -3.16 -0.52
CA LYS A 144 -10.67 -3.77 -0.05
C LYS A 144 -10.43 -3.49 1.44
N LEU A 145 -10.78 -2.29 1.91
CA LEU A 145 -10.70 -1.94 3.33
C LEU A 145 -11.68 -2.78 4.17
N GLN A 146 -12.91 -2.97 3.70
CA GLN A 146 -13.90 -3.83 4.35
C GLN A 146 -13.40 -5.28 4.46
N ARG A 147 -12.91 -5.86 3.36
CA ARG A 147 -12.34 -7.22 3.36
C ARG A 147 -11.16 -7.36 4.34
N LEU A 148 -10.27 -6.37 4.37
CA LEU A 148 -9.17 -6.35 5.32
C LEU A 148 -9.69 -6.29 6.77
N SER A 149 -10.68 -5.43 7.02
CA SER A 149 -11.29 -5.26 8.35
C SER A 149 -11.87 -6.56 8.87
N GLU A 150 -12.62 -7.28 8.04
CA GLU A 150 -13.25 -8.57 8.37
C GLU A 150 -12.20 -9.66 8.59
N THR A 151 -11.23 -9.76 7.66
CA THR A 151 -10.17 -10.78 7.70
C THR A 151 -9.31 -10.63 8.95
N VAL A 152 -8.85 -9.41 9.25
CA VAL A 152 -8.00 -9.15 10.40
C VAL A 152 -8.77 -9.37 11.70
N ARG A 153 -10.03 -8.92 11.80
CA ARG A 153 -10.85 -9.15 13.00
C ARG A 153 -11.11 -10.64 13.23
N ALA A 154 -11.46 -11.38 12.18
CA ALA A 154 -11.65 -12.83 12.27
C ALA A 154 -10.37 -13.54 12.74
N THR A 155 -9.23 -13.14 12.18
CA THR A 155 -7.92 -13.70 12.55
C THR A 155 -7.54 -13.35 13.99
N LEU A 156 -7.71 -12.11 14.42
CA LEU A 156 -7.36 -11.68 15.78
C LEU A 156 -8.15 -12.45 16.85
N HIS A 157 -9.44 -12.73 16.62
CA HIS A 157 -10.26 -13.49 17.57
C HIS A 157 -10.05 -15.01 17.49
N LYS A 158 -9.92 -15.59 16.29
CA LYS A 158 -9.93 -17.06 16.10
C LYS A 158 -8.55 -17.70 15.95
N ALA A 159 -7.51 -16.94 15.64
CA ALA A 159 -6.20 -17.50 15.35
C ALA A 159 -5.43 -17.97 16.59
N GLN A 160 -4.48 -18.88 16.34
CA GLN A 160 -3.48 -19.30 17.32
C GLN A 160 -2.61 -18.12 17.80
N PRO A 161 -2.07 -18.17 19.04
CA PRO A 161 -1.33 -17.07 19.64
C PRO A 161 -0.15 -16.53 18.79
N ASP A 162 0.56 -17.40 18.09
CA ASP A 162 1.72 -16.99 17.27
C ASP A 162 1.32 -16.20 16.03
N LEU A 163 0.27 -16.64 15.34
CA LEU A 163 -0.28 -15.93 14.18
C LEU A 163 -0.87 -14.58 14.61
N ARG A 164 -1.60 -14.56 15.73
CA ARG A 164 -2.14 -13.32 16.32
C ARG A 164 -1.04 -12.31 16.61
N LYS A 165 0.06 -12.77 17.23
CA LYS A 165 1.23 -11.93 17.53
C LYS A 165 1.88 -11.39 16.26
N ALA A 166 1.95 -12.19 15.19
CA ALA A 166 2.51 -11.75 13.92
C ALA A 166 1.65 -10.65 13.27
N TYR A 167 0.31 -10.79 13.30
CA TYR A 167 -0.61 -9.76 12.83
C TYR A 167 -0.55 -8.47 13.65
N ILE A 168 -0.47 -8.56 14.98
CA ILE A 168 -0.31 -7.37 15.84
C ILE A 168 0.99 -6.64 15.49
N LYS A 169 2.10 -7.38 15.32
CA LYS A 169 3.40 -6.80 14.93
C LYS A 169 3.38 -6.14 13.54
N LEU A 170 2.50 -6.57 12.65
CA LEU A 170 2.38 -5.99 11.31
C LEU A 170 1.81 -4.56 11.37
N PHE A 171 0.90 -4.29 12.30
CA PHE A 171 0.17 -3.01 12.35
C PHE A 171 0.57 -2.11 13.53
N VAL A 172 1.15 -2.70 14.58
CA VAL A 172 1.54 -2.00 15.80
C VAL A 172 3.05 -1.98 15.91
N ASP A 173 3.63 -0.80 15.84
CA ASP A 173 5.06 -0.55 16.02
C ASP A 173 5.41 -0.47 17.51
N LYS A 174 4.59 0.24 18.29
CA LYS A 174 4.84 0.47 19.72
C LYS A 174 3.59 0.30 20.56
N VAL A 175 3.74 -0.42 21.66
CA VAL A 175 2.74 -0.53 22.74
C VAL A 175 3.35 0.09 24.00
N VAL A 176 2.78 1.20 24.45
CA VAL A 176 3.17 1.85 25.71
C VAL A 176 2.13 1.52 26.76
N VAL A 177 2.56 0.82 27.81
CA VAL A 177 1.71 0.45 28.94
C VAL A 177 2.07 1.32 30.12
N SER A 178 1.15 2.20 30.52
CA SER A 178 1.25 2.98 31.75
C SER A 178 0.32 2.41 32.82
N LYS A 179 0.28 3.04 34.00
CA LYS A 179 -0.67 2.64 35.06
C LYS A 179 -2.12 3.02 34.74
N GLN A 180 -2.32 4.01 33.86
CA GLN A 180 -3.63 4.62 33.58
C GLN A 180 -4.15 4.29 32.17
N ALA A 181 -3.26 4.08 31.20
CA ALA A 181 -3.63 3.89 29.80
C ALA A 181 -2.67 2.94 29.05
N ILE A 182 -3.20 2.34 27.98
CA ILE A 182 -2.44 1.60 26.98
C ILE A 182 -2.51 2.40 25.68
N GLU A 183 -1.35 2.77 25.15
CA GLU A 183 -1.23 3.51 23.89
C GLU A 183 -0.65 2.59 22.81
N LEU A 184 -1.31 2.56 21.65
CA LEU A 184 -0.90 1.80 20.48
C LEU A 184 -0.49 2.79 19.40
N THR A 185 0.72 2.64 18.86
CA THR A 185 1.22 3.45 17.76
C THR A 185 1.63 2.55 16.60
N GLY A 186 1.28 2.95 15.39
CA GLY A 186 1.57 2.20 14.18
C GLY A 186 1.45 3.05 12.92
N PRO A 187 2.16 2.67 11.84
CA PRO A 187 2.15 3.43 10.58
C PRO A 187 0.89 3.16 9.76
N LYS A 188 0.19 4.23 9.35
CA LYS A 188 -1.00 4.16 8.50
C LYS A 188 -0.72 3.57 7.11
N SER A 189 0.51 3.73 6.61
CA SER A 189 0.95 3.19 5.32
C SER A 189 0.87 1.66 5.28
N LEU A 190 1.01 0.97 6.41
CA LEU A 190 0.89 -0.49 6.46
C LEU A 190 -0.56 -0.95 6.34
N LEU A 191 -1.54 -0.17 6.82
CA LEU A 191 -2.97 -0.44 6.60
C LEU A 191 -3.32 -0.36 5.10
N VAL A 192 -2.83 0.70 4.43
CA VAL A 192 -3.00 0.88 2.99
C VAL A 192 -2.35 -0.28 2.24
N ARG A 193 -1.08 -0.58 2.53
CA ARG A 193 -0.34 -1.63 1.84
C ARG A 193 -0.97 -3.00 2.02
N ALA A 194 -1.44 -3.31 3.23
CA ALA A 194 -2.14 -4.56 3.52
C ALA A 194 -3.47 -4.67 2.76
N ALA A 195 -4.22 -3.55 2.64
CA ALA A 195 -5.46 -3.53 1.86
C ALA A 195 -5.18 -3.70 0.36
N LEU A 196 -4.10 -3.12 -0.15
CA LEU A 196 -3.71 -3.25 -1.56
C LEU A 196 -3.23 -4.66 -1.92
N ALA A 197 -2.52 -5.31 -0.99
CA ALA A 197 -1.95 -6.64 -1.16
C ALA A 197 -2.96 -7.79 -1.01
N ASP A 198 -4.24 -7.49 -0.74
CA ASP A 198 -5.30 -8.47 -0.51
C ASP A 198 -4.84 -9.59 0.44
N LEU A 199 -4.36 -9.20 1.63
CA LEU A 199 -3.69 -10.07 2.62
C LEU A 199 -4.35 -11.47 2.65
N PRO A 200 -3.65 -12.54 2.21
CA PRO A 200 -4.28 -13.84 2.06
C PRO A 200 -4.65 -14.42 3.43
N ASN A 201 -5.78 -15.12 3.44
CA ASN A 201 -6.37 -15.79 4.61
C ASN A 201 -5.61 -17.09 4.99
N THR A 202 -4.38 -17.29 4.52
CA THR A 202 -3.69 -18.59 4.57
C THR A 202 -2.71 -18.66 5.76
N PRO A 203 -2.80 -19.70 6.61
CA PRO A 203 -1.96 -19.83 7.81
C PRO A 203 -0.47 -20.09 7.56
N ASN A 204 -0.05 -20.28 6.30
CA ASN A 204 1.26 -20.86 5.95
C ASN A 204 2.11 -19.99 5.02
N GLU A 205 1.61 -18.82 4.61
CA GLU A 205 2.40 -17.87 3.87
C GLU A 205 3.12 -16.97 4.88
N VAL A 206 4.44 -17.14 4.99
CA VAL A 206 5.26 -16.31 5.86
C VAL A 206 4.93 -14.86 5.55
N ILE A 207 4.53 -14.11 6.58
CA ILE A 207 4.28 -12.67 6.52
C ILE A 207 5.61 -12.00 6.12
N THR A 208 5.87 -11.90 4.82
CA THR A 208 7.12 -11.37 4.21
C THR A 208 7.18 -9.84 4.27
N PHE A 209 6.51 -9.25 5.26
CA PHE A 209 6.21 -7.82 5.31
C PHE A 209 7.21 -6.99 6.14
N VAL A 210 8.23 -7.62 6.72
CA VAL A 210 9.34 -6.95 7.41
C VAL A 210 10.63 -7.14 6.61
N ARG A 211 10.95 -6.17 5.75
CA ARG A 211 12.29 -6.01 5.15
C ARG A 211 12.91 -4.73 5.68
N GLU A 212 13.26 -4.70 6.97
CA GLU A 212 14.34 -3.84 7.43
C GLU A 212 15.64 -4.65 7.36
N TRP A 213 16.07 -4.95 6.14
CA TRP A 213 17.44 -5.40 5.93
C TRP A 213 18.32 -4.17 6.16
N ARG A 214 18.89 -4.04 7.36
CA ARG A 214 20.02 -3.15 7.58
C ARG A 214 21.24 -3.88 7.04
N PRO A 215 21.95 -3.38 6.01
CA PRO A 215 23.26 -3.90 5.67
C PRO A 215 24.23 -3.39 6.74
N GLN A 216 24.14 -3.97 7.94
CA GLN A 216 25.18 -3.80 8.93
C GLN A 216 26.27 -4.77 8.50
N GLY A 217 27.41 -4.21 8.06
CA GLY A 217 28.51 -4.94 7.45
C GLY A 217 28.73 -6.29 8.10
N ASP A 218 28.86 -7.31 7.24
CA ASP A 218 29.03 -8.70 7.64
C ASP A 218 29.99 -8.78 8.83
N SER A 219 29.53 -9.41 9.90
CA SER A 219 30.28 -9.60 11.15
C SER A 219 31.48 -10.55 11.00
N ASN A 220 31.92 -10.80 9.76
CA ASN A 220 33.08 -11.60 9.45
C ASN A 220 33.85 -10.93 8.30
N PRO A 221 34.70 -9.91 8.59
CA PRO A 221 35.63 -9.43 7.60
C PRO A 221 36.57 -10.59 7.28
N CYS A 222 36.43 -11.16 6.08
CA CYS A 222 37.37 -12.12 5.56
C CYS A 222 38.75 -11.44 5.50
N TYR A 223 39.59 -11.72 6.50
CA TYR A 223 40.99 -11.32 6.47
C TYR A 223 41.60 -11.91 5.21
N ARG A 224 42.09 -11.04 4.34
CA ARG A 224 42.77 -11.36 3.10
C ARG A 224 44.15 -11.95 3.43
N ARG A 225 44.19 -13.18 3.93
CA ARG A 225 45.39 -14.02 4.05
C ARG A 225 44.96 -15.47 3.91
N GLU A 226 45.04 -15.97 2.67
CA GLU A 226 45.27 -17.38 2.28
C GLU A 226 44.87 -17.57 0.81
N ARG A 227 45.55 -16.84 -0.08
CA ARG A 227 45.84 -17.31 -1.43
C ARG A 227 47.25 -16.84 -1.77
N ALA A 228 48.21 -17.47 -1.13
CA ALA A 228 49.59 -17.50 -1.58
C ALA A 228 50.12 -18.90 -1.35
N VAL A 229 50.64 -19.49 -2.43
CA VAL A 229 51.58 -20.62 -2.49
C VAL A 229 50.99 -22.04 -2.42
N SER A 230 50.61 -22.59 -3.58
CA SER A 230 51.36 -23.61 -4.35
C SER A 230 50.52 -24.10 -5.52
#